data_AF-A0A317QCR6-F1
#
_entry.id   AF-A0A317QCR6-F1
#
_cell.length_a   1.000
_cell.length_b   1.000
_cell.length_c   1.000
_cell.angle_alpha   90.00
_cell.angle_beta   90.00
_cell.angle_gamma   90.00
#
_symmetry.space_group_name_H-M   'P 1'
#
loop_
_entity.id
_entity.type
_entity.pdbx_description
1 polymer ?
#
loop_
_entity_poly.entity_id
_entity_poly.type
_entity_poly.pdbx_seq_one_letter_code
_entity_poly.pdbx_strand_id
1 'polypeptide(L)'
;MDRLHTAEATAAGARTGQVRTSDGRLDVHLSRPAETGGDGGPGYSGLGVDPTARLPALDAEEGRALVERTHTICPHSRATRGDVEVGLHVAGD
;
A
#
# COMPACT_ATOMS: atom_id res chain seq x y z
N MET A 1 -13.92 4.96 -19.53
CA MET A 1 -13.80 3.95 -18.46
C MET A 1 -14.93 4.20 -17.51
N ASP A 2 -15.75 3.20 -17.26
CA ASP A 2 -16.88 3.34 -16.35
C ASP A 2 -16.42 3.20 -14.90
N ARG A 3 -16.90 4.09 -14.03
CA ARG A 3 -16.57 4.09 -12.61
C ARG A 3 -17.35 2.98 -11.92
N LEU A 4 -16.70 1.85 -11.66
CA LEU A 4 -17.35 0.68 -11.03
C LEU A 4 -17.54 0.84 -9.51
N HIS A 5 -16.61 1.51 -8.83
CA HIS A 5 -16.66 1.73 -7.39
C HIS A 5 -16.05 3.09 -7.00
N THR A 6 -16.49 3.65 -5.89
CA THR A 6 -15.93 4.87 -5.31
C THR A 6 -15.97 4.77 -3.79
N ALA A 7 -14.81 5.00 -3.19
CA ALA A 7 -14.64 5.17 -1.76
C ALA A 7 -14.20 6.61 -1.50
N GLU A 8 -14.69 7.19 -0.40
CA GLU A 8 -14.36 8.55 0.02
C GLU A 8 -13.84 8.53 1.45
N ALA A 9 -12.83 9.34 1.74
CA ALA A 9 -12.29 9.54 3.06
C ALA A 9 -11.96 11.01 3.31
N THR A 10 -12.11 11.47 4.54
CA THR A 10 -11.77 12.83 4.97
C THR A 10 -10.58 12.79 5.91
N ALA A 11 -9.57 13.60 5.63
CA ALA A 11 -8.41 13.80 6.49
C ALA A 11 -8.49 15.18 7.15
N ALA A 12 -8.34 15.25 8.47
CA ALA A 12 -8.33 16.49 9.24
C ALA A 12 -7.20 16.47 10.29
N GLY A 13 -6.70 17.63 10.71
CA GLY A 13 -5.68 17.71 11.78
C GLY A 13 -4.22 17.53 11.34
N ALA A 14 -3.93 17.71 10.04
CA ALA A 14 -2.57 17.66 9.46
C ALA A 14 -1.81 16.35 9.76
N ARG A 15 -0.50 16.42 10.06
CA ARG A 15 0.39 15.25 10.19
C ARG A 15 0.17 14.40 11.44
N THR A 16 -0.62 14.89 12.39
CA THR A 16 -1.02 14.16 13.62
C THR A 16 -2.54 14.09 13.71
N GLY A 17 -3.16 14.06 12.54
CA GLY A 17 -4.59 14.16 12.35
C GLY A 17 -5.31 12.83 12.38
N GLN A 18 -6.48 12.80 11.76
CA GLN A 18 -7.33 11.62 11.65
C GLN A 18 -7.86 11.50 10.24
N VAL A 19 -7.95 10.26 9.75
CA VAL A 19 -8.54 9.91 8.46
C VAL A 19 -9.71 8.97 8.70
N ARG A 20 -10.89 9.32 8.19
CA ARG A 20 -12.11 8.51 8.32
C ARG A 20 -12.76 8.30 6.95
N THR A 21 -13.22 7.08 6.66
CA THR A 21 -14.04 6.80 5.47
C THR A 21 -15.50 7.19 5.67
N SER A 22 -16.18 7.59 4.59
CA SER A 22 -17.59 8.00 4.65
C SER A 22 -18.55 6.89 5.11
N ASP A 23 -18.15 5.63 4.92
CA ASP A 23 -18.88 4.43 5.39
C ASP A 23 -18.52 4.01 6.83
N GLY A 24 -17.61 4.72 7.49
CA GLY A 24 -17.18 4.46 8.87
C GLY A 24 -16.39 3.18 9.08
N ARG A 25 -16.00 2.45 8.03
CA ARG A 25 -15.26 1.19 8.15
C ARG A 25 -13.78 1.37 8.51
N LEU A 26 -13.21 2.52 8.17
CA LEU A 26 -11.84 2.86 8.48
C LEU A 26 -11.80 4.19 9.25
N ASP A 27 -11.11 4.18 10.38
CA ASP A 27 -10.84 5.36 11.19
C ASP A 27 -9.42 5.24 11.76
N VAL A 28 -8.50 6.08 11.31
CA VAL A 28 -7.06 5.99 11.61
C VAL A 28 -6.55 7.31 12.13
N HIS A 29 -5.92 7.29 13.31
CA HIS A 29 -5.14 8.40 13.83
C HIS A 29 -3.72 8.36 13.25
N LEU A 30 -3.32 9.48 12.66
CA LEU A 30 -2.02 9.63 12.02
C LEU A 30 -0.96 10.08 13.04
N SER A 31 0.25 9.63 12.83
CA SER A 31 1.43 10.01 13.59
C SER A 31 2.51 10.61 12.67
N ARG A 32 3.55 11.16 13.30
CA ARG A 32 4.82 11.38 12.60
C ARG A 32 5.77 10.21 12.87
N PRO A 33 6.54 9.76 11.87
CA PRO A 33 7.61 8.78 12.08
C PRO A 33 8.61 9.27 13.14
N ALA A 34 9.12 8.35 13.95
CA ALA A 34 10.03 8.65 15.05
C ALA A 34 11.32 9.36 14.56
N GLU A 35 11.78 8.98 13.37
CA GLU A 35 12.98 9.52 12.69
C GLU A 35 12.84 11.02 12.38
N THR A 36 11.62 11.54 12.34
CA THR A 36 11.31 12.97 12.10
C THR A 36 10.88 13.70 13.39
N GLY A 37 11.16 13.12 14.56
CA GLY A 37 10.77 13.68 15.87
C GLY A 37 9.29 13.52 16.19
N GLY A 38 8.67 12.45 15.69
CA GLY A 38 7.31 12.03 16.03
C GLY A 38 7.26 10.94 17.09
N ASP A 39 6.05 10.48 17.38
CA ASP A 39 5.76 9.39 18.33
C ASP A 39 5.82 8.00 17.68
N GLY A 40 6.07 7.91 16.36
CA GLY A 40 6.28 6.64 15.66
C GLY A 40 5.02 5.79 15.50
N GLY A 41 3.83 6.36 15.70
CA GLY A 41 2.55 5.67 15.47
C GLY A 41 2.26 5.40 13.98
N PRO A 42 0.99 5.28 13.57
CA PRO A 42 0.61 5.07 12.16
C PRO A 42 0.84 6.33 11.29
N GLY A 43 1.93 6.39 10.53
CA GLY A 43 2.23 7.51 9.62
C GLY A 43 3.52 7.27 8.86
N TYR A 44 3.57 7.67 7.59
CA TYR A 44 4.70 7.37 6.71
C TYR A 44 5.12 8.59 5.88
N SER A 45 6.42 8.74 5.65
CA SER A 45 7.02 9.88 4.91
C SER A 45 7.92 9.47 3.74
N GLY A 46 8.14 8.18 3.52
CA GLY A 46 8.82 7.66 2.32
C GLY A 46 7.82 7.29 1.22
N LEU A 47 8.32 6.90 0.05
CA LEU A 47 7.52 6.18 -0.95
C LEU A 47 8.46 5.22 -1.69
N GLY A 48 8.54 4.00 -1.15
CA GLY A 48 9.24 2.85 -1.72
C GLY A 48 8.59 1.62 -1.09
N VAL A 49 8.30 0.58 -1.87
CA VAL A 49 7.49 -0.54 -1.39
C VAL A 49 8.06 -1.87 -1.87
N ASP A 50 8.28 -2.77 -0.91
CA ASP A 50 8.74 -4.14 -1.18
C ASP A 50 7.66 -5.17 -0.79
N PRO A 51 6.57 -5.34 -1.57
CA PRO A 51 5.57 -6.35 -1.23
C PRO A 51 6.14 -7.77 -1.36
N THR A 52 5.99 -8.55 -0.28
CA THR A 52 6.28 -9.98 -0.26
C THR A 52 5.00 -10.81 -0.34
N ALA A 53 4.85 -11.61 -1.38
CA ALA A 53 3.74 -12.54 -1.55
C ALA A 53 4.05 -13.89 -0.90
N ARG A 54 3.14 -14.42 -0.07
CA ARG A 54 3.21 -15.81 0.44
C ARG A 54 2.19 -16.65 -0.31
N LEU A 55 2.67 -17.64 -1.07
CA LEU A 55 1.85 -18.45 -1.97
C LEU A 55 2.09 -19.95 -1.68
N PRO A 56 1.60 -20.48 -0.54
CA PRO A 56 1.94 -21.84 -0.08
C PRO A 56 1.43 -22.97 -0.99
N ALA A 57 0.54 -22.65 -1.95
CA ALA A 57 -0.02 -23.60 -2.90
C ALA A 57 0.71 -23.63 -4.26
N LEU A 58 1.73 -22.78 -4.44
CA LEU A 58 2.50 -22.66 -5.69
C LEU A 58 3.98 -22.88 -5.38
N ASP A 59 4.71 -23.40 -6.36
CA ASP A 59 6.17 -23.36 -6.28
C ASP A 59 6.72 -21.94 -6.51
N ALA A 60 8.03 -21.77 -6.32
CA ALA A 60 8.67 -20.46 -6.43
C ALA A 60 8.57 -19.86 -7.85
N GLU A 61 8.69 -20.68 -8.89
CA GLU A 61 8.63 -20.21 -10.28
C GLU A 61 7.21 -19.78 -10.65
N GLU A 62 6.23 -20.63 -10.35
CA GLU A 62 4.80 -20.35 -10.57
C GLU A 62 4.35 -19.13 -9.76
N GLY A 63 4.78 -19.05 -8.49
CA GLY A 63 4.50 -17.93 -7.60
C GLY A 63 5.08 -16.63 -8.14
N ARG A 64 6.33 -16.64 -8.59
CA ARG A 64 6.99 -15.47 -9.19
C ARG A 64 6.29 -15.02 -10.45
N ALA A 65 5.97 -15.95 -11.35
CA ALA A 65 5.24 -15.65 -12.57
C ALA A 65 3.86 -15.05 -12.28
N LEU A 66 3.15 -15.52 -11.24
CA LEU A 66 1.87 -14.96 -10.82
C LEU A 66 2.00 -13.53 -10.28
N VAL A 67 3.00 -13.28 -9.43
CA VAL A 67 3.26 -11.94 -8.87
C VAL A 67 3.61 -10.94 -9.97
N GLU A 68 4.49 -11.31 -10.90
CA GLU A 68 4.89 -10.46 -12.03
C GLU A 68 3.68 -10.11 -12.93
N ARG A 69 2.83 -11.10 -13.26
CA ARG A 69 1.59 -10.82 -14.01
C ARG A 69 0.64 -9.90 -13.23
N THR A 70 0.48 -10.14 -11.93
CA THR A 70 -0.40 -9.33 -11.06
C THR A 70 0.07 -7.87 -11.02
N HIS A 71 1.38 -7.63 -11.00
CA HIS A 71 1.96 -6.28 -11.04
C HIS A 71 1.63 -5.51 -12.34
N THR A 72 1.32 -6.21 -13.43
CA THR A 72 0.87 -5.56 -14.68
C THR A 72 -0.59 -5.10 -14.64
N ILE A 73 -1.43 -5.70 -13.77
CA ILE A 73 -2.88 -5.46 -13.70
C ILE A 73 -3.34 -4.73 -12.44
N CYS A 74 -2.59 -4.82 -11.35
CA CYS A 74 -2.93 -4.20 -10.08
C CYS A 74 -3.09 -2.67 -10.25
N PRO A 75 -4.22 -2.07 -9.84
CA PRO A 75 -4.43 -0.63 -9.96
C PRO A 75 -3.33 0.20 -9.28
N HIS A 76 -2.86 -0.23 -8.11
CA HIS A 76 -1.77 0.45 -7.40
C HIS A 76 -0.47 0.38 -8.18
N SER A 77 -0.09 -0.79 -8.69
CA SER A 77 1.13 -0.96 -9.49
C SER A 77 1.11 -0.18 -10.80
N ARG A 78 -0.08 0.01 -11.41
CA ARG A 78 -0.23 0.88 -12.58
C ARG A 78 -0.13 2.36 -12.21
N ALA A 79 -0.73 2.75 -11.08
CA ALA A 79 -0.76 4.14 -10.60
C ALA A 79 0.61 4.66 -10.16
N THR A 80 1.50 3.78 -9.68
CA THR A 80 2.83 4.18 -9.18
C THR A 80 3.97 3.92 -10.15
N ARG A 81 3.68 3.43 -11.36
CA ARG A 81 4.72 2.96 -12.29
C ARG A 81 5.58 4.12 -12.80
N GLY A 82 6.87 4.06 -12.51
CA GLY A 82 7.85 5.06 -12.92
C GLY A 82 8.06 6.18 -11.91
N ASP A 83 7.16 6.33 -10.92
CA ASP A 83 7.24 7.37 -9.89
C ASP A 83 7.74 6.83 -8.54
N VAL A 84 7.52 5.54 -8.27
CA VAL A 84 7.84 4.90 -6.99
C VAL A 84 8.69 3.65 -7.24
N GLU A 85 9.74 3.47 -6.44
CA GLU A 85 10.53 2.24 -6.43
C GLU A 85 9.70 1.10 -5.82
N VAL A 86 9.59 -0.01 -6.57
CA VAL A 86 8.83 -1.19 -6.14
C VAL A 86 9.65 -2.45 -6.36
N GLY A 87 10.00 -3.15 -5.27
CA GLY A 87 10.63 -4.46 -5.30
C GLY A 87 9.63 -5.58 -5.04
N LEU A 88 9.50 -6.56 -5.94
CA LEU A 88 8.54 -7.66 -5.78
C LEU A 88 9.25 -8.92 -5.28
N HIS A 89 8.69 -9.54 -4.24
CA HIS A 89 9.27 -10.74 -3.63
C HIS A 89 8.22 -11.84 -3.47
N VAL A 90 8.62 -13.10 -3.63
CA VAL A 90 7.87 -14.28 -3.18
C VAL A 90 8.55 -14.82 -1.93
N ALA A 91 7.76 -15.19 -0.92
CA ALA A 91 8.33 -15.71 0.31
C ALA A 91 9.03 -17.06 0.05
N GLY A 92 10.32 -17.13 0.37
CA GLY A 92 11.17 -18.28 0.07
C GLY A 92 12.20 -18.02 -1.02
N ASP A 93 12.13 -16.86 -1.69
CA ASP A 93 13.19 -16.30 -2.53
C ASP A 93 14.47 -15.97 -1.72
#